data_AF-A0A410G733-F1
#
_entry.id   AF-A0A410G733-F1
#
_cell.length_a   1.000
_cell.length_b   1.000
_cell.length_c   1.000
_cell.angle_alpha   90.00
_cell.angle_beta   90.00
_cell.angle_gamma   90.00
#
_symmetry.space_group_name_H-M   'P 1'
#
loop_
_entity.id
_entity.type
_entity.pdbx_description
1 polymer ?
#
loop_
_entity_poly.entity_id
_entity_poly.type
_entity_poly.pdbx_seq_one_letter_code
_entity_poly.pdbx_strand_id
1 'polypeptide(L)'
;MKKIYIEIKWAVIFSIALLCWILLEKTMGWQDESIQNFWWLTLLFTPFAILFYLLALREKRRRVYDRKMTWSQGFISGLIISVFVALLSPITQYIAYNFFTPEIFNTVAESSVTNDLMERSKMNDVLHINNYRWQSAFGLFGFGIVISVIAAFFVRKK
;
A
#
# COMPACT_ATOMS: atom_id res chain seq x y z
N MET A 1 -5.95 -17.46 -21.77
CA MET A 1 -5.60 -16.12 -21.24
C MET A 1 -5.94 -15.98 -19.74
N LYS A 2 -5.45 -16.85 -18.85
CA LYS A 2 -5.88 -16.90 -17.42
C LYS A 2 -4.76 -16.77 -16.38
N LYS A 3 -3.57 -16.29 -16.75
CA LYS A 3 -2.41 -16.36 -15.84
C LYS A 3 -2.35 -15.23 -14.80
N ILE A 4 -2.76 -13.99 -15.11
CA ILE A 4 -2.53 -12.82 -14.21
C ILE A 4 -3.73 -12.45 -13.32
N TYR A 5 -4.90 -13.03 -13.58
CA TYR A 5 -6.13 -12.70 -12.85
C TYR A 5 -6.02 -12.90 -11.32
N ILE A 6 -5.28 -13.91 -10.88
CA ILE A 6 -5.08 -14.17 -9.44
C ILE A 6 -4.31 -13.01 -8.80
N GLU A 7 -3.24 -12.54 -9.44
CA GLU A 7 -2.47 -11.41 -8.93
C GLU A 7 -3.28 -10.12 -8.85
N ILE A 8 -4.05 -9.80 -9.90
CA ILE A 8 -4.90 -8.61 -9.91
C ILE A 8 -5.94 -8.70 -8.77
N LYS A 9 -6.59 -9.86 -8.63
CA LYS A 9 -7.57 -10.09 -7.56
C LYS A 9 -6.95 -9.85 -6.18
N TRP A 10 -5.76 -10.41 -5.93
CA TRP A 10 -5.09 -10.26 -4.64
C TRP A 10 -4.53 -8.86 -4.41
N ALA A 11 -4.10 -8.16 -5.45
CA ALA A 11 -3.70 -6.76 -5.34
C ALA A 11 -4.88 -5.85 -4.93
N VAL A 12 -6.08 -6.11 -5.47
CA VAL A 12 -7.31 -5.41 -5.07
C VAL A 12 -7.68 -5.74 -3.62
N ILE A 13 -7.69 -7.02 -3.24
CA ILE A 13 -7.97 -7.45 -1.85
C ILE A 13 -7.00 -6.80 -0.87
N PHE A 14 -5.70 -6.81 -1.20
CA PHE A 14 -4.66 -6.15 -0.40
C PHE A 14 -4.93 -4.66 -0.24
N SER A 15 -5.28 -3.97 -1.33
CA SER A 15 -5.55 -2.54 -1.32
C SER A 15 -6.78 -2.20 -0.46
N ILE A 16 -7.84 -3.01 -0.53
CA ILE A 16 -9.02 -2.86 0.33
C ILE A 16 -8.66 -3.11 1.80
N ALA A 17 -7.90 -4.17 2.09
CA ALA A 17 -7.46 -4.47 3.44
C ALA A 17 -6.60 -3.36 4.03
N LEU A 18 -5.74 -2.73 3.22
CA LEU A 18 -4.96 -1.56 3.60
C LEU A 18 -5.86 -0.37 3.94
N LEU A 19 -6.90 -0.10 3.14
CA LEU A 19 -7.87 0.96 3.46
C LEU A 19 -8.63 0.68 4.77
N CYS A 20 -9.04 -0.57 4.99
CA CYS A 20 -9.66 -0.98 6.25
C CYS A 20 -8.71 -0.81 7.43
N TRP A 21 -7.41 -1.09 7.24
CA TRP A 21 -6.39 -0.87 8.25
C TRP A 21 -6.24 0.62 8.58
N ILE A 22 -6.14 1.49 7.57
CA ILE A 22 -6.07 2.94 7.76
C ILE A 22 -7.31 3.46 8.50
N LEU A 23 -8.51 2.97 8.16
CA LEU A 23 -9.74 3.30 8.87
C LEU A 23 -9.66 2.87 10.35
N LEU A 24 -9.16 1.66 10.62
CA LEU A 24 -8.98 1.16 11.98
C LEU A 24 -8.03 2.07 12.77
N GLU A 25 -6.87 2.41 12.22
CA GLU A 25 -5.91 3.33 12.85
C GLU A 25 -6.56 4.65 13.22
N LYS A 26 -7.37 5.21 12.31
CA LYS A 26 -8.13 6.44 12.58
C LYS A 26 -9.10 6.24 13.74
N THR A 27 -9.90 5.18 13.76
CA THR A 27 -10.87 4.94 14.84
C THR A 27 -10.23 4.74 16.21
N MET A 28 -8.97 4.28 16.24
CA MET A 28 -8.19 4.11 17.47
C MET A 28 -7.51 5.42 17.92
N GLY A 29 -7.64 6.52 17.16
CA GLY A 29 -7.01 7.81 17.46
C GLY A 29 -5.50 7.84 17.27
N TRP A 30 -4.91 6.82 16.63
CA TRP A 30 -3.45 6.71 16.47
C TRP A 30 -2.86 7.74 15.49
N GLN A 31 -3.71 8.49 14.79
CA GLN A 31 -3.31 9.47 13.78
C GLN A 31 -3.28 10.93 14.29
N ASP A 32 -3.76 11.23 15.51
CA ASP A 32 -3.94 12.61 15.99
C ASP A 32 -2.69 13.24 16.63
N GLU A 33 -1.70 12.47 17.08
CA GLU A 33 -0.54 13.00 17.80
C GLU A 33 0.77 12.92 16.99
N SER A 34 1.03 13.99 16.24
CA SER A 34 2.28 14.29 15.52
C SER A 34 2.59 13.42 14.29
N ILE A 35 2.65 14.07 13.13
CA ILE A 35 3.03 13.54 11.81
C ILE A 35 4.42 12.85 11.83
N GLN A 36 5.24 13.08 12.86
CA GLN A 36 6.62 12.57 12.96
C GLN A 36 6.71 11.08 13.31
N ASN A 37 5.66 10.44 13.82
CA ASN A 37 5.72 9.06 14.30
C ASN A 37 5.05 8.01 13.38
N PHE A 38 4.68 8.33 12.13
CA PHE A 38 3.90 7.43 11.27
C PHE A 38 4.56 6.08 10.86
N TRP A 39 5.88 5.92 10.98
CA TRP A 39 6.59 4.77 10.42
C TRP A 39 6.31 3.42 11.13
N TRP A 40 6.03 3.42 12.44
CA TRP A 40 5.78 2.18 13.18
C TRP A 40 4.38 1.59 12.94
N LEU A 41 3.40 2.42 12.59
CA LEU A 41 2.05 1.99 12.22
C LEU A 41 2.06 1.16 10.94
N THR A 42 2.88 1.55 9.97
CA THR A 42 3.09 0.77 8.74
C THR A 42 3.77 -0.58 9.01
N LEU A 43 4.62 -0.67 10.04
CA LEU A 43 5.22 -1.94 10.46
C LEU A 43 4.18 -2.90 11.04
N LEU A 44 3.13 -2.41 11.72
CA LEU A 44 2.06 -3.26 12.25
C LEU A 44 1.21 -3.91 11.16
N PHE A 45 1.11 -3.29 9.97
CA PHE A 45 0.46 -3.92 8.82
C PHE A 45 1.32 -5.00 8.14
N THR A 46 2.63 -5.02 8.39
CA THR A 46 3.59 -5.93 7.72
C THR A 46 3.21 -7.41 7.83
N PRO A 47 2.83 -7.96 9.00
CA PRO A 47 2.40 -9.35 9.12
C PRO A 47 1.18 -9.67 8.23
N PHE A 48 0.22 -8.75 8.14
CA PHE A 48 -0.95 -8.89 7.27
C PHE A 48 -0.54 -8.86 5.80
N ALA A 49 0.38 -7.96 5.42
CA ALA A 49 0.91 -7.89 4.07
C ALA A 49 1.57 -9.22 3.65
N ILE A 50 2.42 -9.80 4.52
CA ILE A 50 3.03 -11.11 4.27
C ILE A 50 1.96 -12.19 4.13
N LEU A 51 0.95 -12.21 5.01
CA LEU A 51 -0.16 -13.16 4.95
C LEU A 51 -0.89 -13.08 3.60
N PHE A 52 -1.22 -11.89 3.11
CA PHE A 52 -1.86 -11.70 1.81
C PHE A 52 -1.03 -12.28 0.66
N TYR A 53 0.29 -12.05 0.66
CA TYR A 53 1.18 -12.63 -0.35
C TYR A 53 1.25 -14.16 -0.25
N LEU A 54 1.33 -14.72 0.96
CA LEU A 54 1.31 -16.17 1.16
C LEU A 54 0.01 -16.79 0.65
N LEU A 55 -1.15 -16.18 0.92
CA LEU A 55 -2.45 -16.64 0.45
C LEU A 55 -2.55 -16.53 -1.08
N ALA A 56 -2.09 -15.43 -1.66
CA ALA A 56 -2.07 -15.21 -3.10
C ALA A 56 -1.24 -16.26 -3.84
N LEU A 57 0.01 -16.47 -3.40
CA LEU A 57 0.90 -17.46 -3.97
C LEU A 57 0.38 -18.89 -3.75
N ARG A 58 -0.23 -19.17 -2.59
CA ARG A 58 -0.82 -20.49 -2.32
C ARG A 58 -1.98 -20.78 -3.26
N GLU A 59 -2.83 -19.80 -3.55
CA GLU A 59 -3.91 -19.94 -4.52
C GLU A 59 -3.37 -20.11 -5.93
N LYS A 60 -2.39 -19.30 -6.34
CA LYS A 60 -1.70 -19.40 -7.63
C LYS A 60 -1.12 -20.80 -7.84
N ARG A 61 -0.36 -21.30 -6.86
CA ARG A 61 0.19 -22.65 -6.85
C ARG A 61 -0.89 -23.71 -7.05
N ARG A 62 -2.03 -23.59 -6.37
CA ARG A 62 -3.13 -24.58 -6.45
C ARG A 62 -3.87 -24.54 -7.79
N ARG A 63 -4.11 -23.35 -8.35
CA ARG A 63 -4.99 -23.17 -9.52
C ARG A 63 -4.26 -23.07 -10.87
N VAL A 64 -2.97 -22.76 -10.88
CA VAL A 64 -2.20 -22.49 -12.11
C VAL A 64 -1.01 -23.43 -12.28
N TYR A 65 -0.42 -23.88 -11.18
CA TYR A 65 0.79 -24.70 -11.21
C TYR A 65 0.56 -26.12 -10.64
N ASP A 66 -0.68 -26.62 -10.64
CA ASP A 66 -1.01 -27.99 -10.22
C ASP A 66 -0.38 -28.42 -8.88
N ARG A 67 -0.40 -27.48 -7.92
CA ARG A 67 0.16 -27.63 -6.56
C ARG A 67 1.70 -27.72 -6.49
N LYS A 68 2.40 -27.64 -7.61
CA LYS A 68 3.87 -27.63 -7.71
C LYS A 68 4.36 -26.28 -8.20
N MET A 69 4.99 -25.50 -7.34
CA MET A 69 5.45 -24.16 -7.70
C MET A 69 6.93 -24.02 -7.38
N THR A 70 7.71 -23.61 -8.39
CA THR A 70 9.12 -23.29 -8.19
C THR A 70 9.25 -21.95 -7.45
N TRP A 71 10.41 -21.73 -6.83
CA TRP A 71 10.68 -20.46 -6.16
C TRP A 71 10.56 -19.27 -7.13
N SER A 72 11.14 -19.39 -8.33
CA SER A 72 11.10 -18.32 -9.34
C SER A 72 9.67 -18.02 -9.81
N GLN A 73 8.81 -19.03 -9.96
CA GLN A 73 7.39 -18.82 -10.29
C GLN A 73 6.66 -18.07 -9.19
N GLY A 74 6.91 -18.42 -7.93
CA GLY A 74 6.36 -17.71 -6.78
C GLY A 74 6.84 -16.26 -6.70
N PHE A 75 8.14 -16.05 -6.89
CA PHE A 75 8.76 -14.74 -6.83
C PHE A 75 8.20 -13.82 -7.93
N ILE A 76 8.15 -14.28 -9.19
CA ILE A 76 7.58 -13.51 -10.30
C ILE A 76 6.11 -13.16 -10.03
N SER A 77 5.33 -14.10 -9.50
CA SER A 77 3.92 -13.83 -9.15
C SER A 77 3.80 -12.78 -8.04
N GLY A 78 4.67 -12.82 -7.02
CA GLY A 78 4.75 -11.78 -5.99
C GLY A 78 5.13 -10.41 -6.56
N LEU A 79 6.08 -10.34 -7.50
CA LEU A 79 6.44 -9.09 -8.18
C LEU A 79 5.24 -8.50 -8.93
N ILE A 80 4.49 -9.34 -9.65
CA ILE A 80 3.30 -8.89 -10.38
C ILE A 80 2.26 -8.33 -9.41
N ILE A 81 2.03 -8.97 -8.26
CA ILE A 81 1.16 -8.42 -7.19
C ILE A 81 1.70 -7.06 -6.73
N SER A 82 3.00 -6.95 -6.48
CA SER A 82 3.66 -5.71 -6.02
C SER A 82 3.46 -4.56 -7.01
N VAL A 83 3.60 -4.83 -8.32
CA VAL A 83 3.34 -3.83 -9.38
C VAL A 83 1.89 -3.37 -9.32
N PHE A 84 0.92 -4.28 -9.25
CA PHE A 84 -0.48 -3.88 -9.22
C PHE A 84 -0.86 -3.14 -7.94
N VAL A 85 -0.32 -3.53 -6.79
CA VAL A 85 -0.52 -2.79 -5.53
C VAL A 85 0.09 -1.39 -5.63
N ALA A 86 1.30 -1.25 -6.18
CA ALA A 86 1.92 0.05 -6.40
C ALA A 86 1.11 0.94 -7.35
N LEU A 87 0.53 0.36 -8.42
CA LEU A 87 -0.36 1.07 -9.34
C LEU A 87 -1.69 1.48 -8.69
N LEU A 88 -2.23 0.67 -7.77
CA LEU A 88 -3.43 1.02 -7.01
C LEU A 88 -3.15 2.02 -5.87
N SER A 89 -1.89 2.18 -5.48
CA SER A 89 -1.50 3.02 -4.34
C SER A 89 -2.01 4.47 -4.42
N PRO A 90 -1.98 5.18 -5.57
CA PRO A 90 -2.49 6.55 -5.65
C PRO A 90 -4.00 6.61 -5.42
N ILE A 91 -4.75 5.58 -5.84
CA ILE A 91 -6.20 5.48 -5.65
C ILE A 91 -6.50 5.24 -4.17
N THR A 92 -5.81 4.29 -3.52
CA THR A 92 -5.98 4.06 -2.08
C THR A 92 -5.60 5.29 -1.26
N GLN A 93 -4.55 6.02 -1.64
CA GLN A 93 -4.17 7.27 -0.98
C GLN A 93 -5.24 8.33 -1.17
N TYR A 94 -5.75 8.52 -2.39
CA TYR A 94 -6.83 9.47 -2.66
C TYR A 94 -8.07 9.16 -1.82
N ILE A 95 -8.46 7.89 -1.71
CA ILE A 95 -9.58 7.47 -0.85
C ILE A 95 -9.27 7.78 0.61
N ALA A 96 -8.07 7.43 1.09
CA ALA A 96 -7.68 7.68 2.47
C ALA A 96 -7.75 9.16 2.85
N TYR A 97 -7.23 10.05 2.00
CA TYR A 97 -7.25 11.49 2.24
C TYR A 97 -8.68 12.06 2.23
N ASN A 98 -9.49 11.73 1.22
CA ASN A 98 -10.82 12.36 1.08
C ASN A 98 -11.88 11.79 2.02
N PHE A 99 -11.86 10.47 2.29
CA PHE A 99 -12.88 9.83 3.12
C PHE A 99 -12.48 9.77 4.60
N PHE A 100 -11.21 9.53 4.89
CA PHE A 100 -10.78 9.33 6.28
C PHE A 100 -10.20 10.60 6.90
N THR A 101 -9.65 11.56 6.16
CA THR A 101 -9.09 12.77 6.81
C THR A 101 -9.57 14.09 6.15
N PRO A 102 -10.89 14.36 6.13
CA PRO A 102 -11.41 15.59 5.53
C PRO A 102 -10.98 16.86 6.29
N GLU A 103 -10.67 16.75 7.59
CA GLU A 103 -10.36 17.89 8.46
C GLU A 103 -9.00 18.54 8.16
N ILE A 104 -8.03 17.83 7.56
CA ILE A 104 -6.76 18.44 7.15
C ILE A 104 -7.01 19.59 6.15
N PHE A 105 -8.01 19.46 5.27
CA PHE A 105 -8.31 20.51 4.29
C PHE A 105 -8.97 21.74 4.92
N ASN A 106 -9.81 21.58 5.93
CA ASN A 106 -10.43 22.71 6.64
C ASN A 106 -9.38 23.51 7.43
N THR A 107 -8.47 22.82 8.12
CA THR A 107 -7.37 23.48 8.85
C THR A 107 -6.43 24.21 7.88
N VAL A 108 -6.19 23.65 6.69
CA VAL A 108 -5.37 24.29 5.65
C VAL A 108 -6.03 25.53 5.06
N ALA A 109 -7.35 25.49 4.80
CA ALA A 109 -8.15 26.59 4.26
C ALA A 109 -8.26 27.77 5.23
N GLU A 110 -8.53 27.51 6.52
CA GLU A 110 -8.57 28.56 7.55
C GLU A 110 -7.22 29.23 7.74
N SER A 111 -6.11 28.47 7.71
CA SER A 111 -4.77 29.04 7.89
C SER A 111 -4.22 29.75 6.65
N SER A 112 -4.75 29.49 5.44
CA SER A 112 -4.41 30.22 4.21
C SER A 112 -5.04 31.60 4.08
N VAL A 113 -6.16 31.88 4.76
CA VAL A 113 -6.79 33.21 4.71
C VAL A 113 -6.01 34.25 5.55
N THR A 114 -5.21 33.80 6.52
CA THR A 114 -4.50 34.67 7.46
C THR A 114 -3.08 35.08 7.07
N ASN A 115 -2.41 34.43 6.10
CA ASN A 115 -0.99 34.70 5.80
C ASN A 115 -0.60 34.41 4.33
N ASP A 116 -0.33 35.45 3.53
CA ASP A 116 0.18 35.37 2.14
C ASP A 116 1.51 34.59 2.00
N LEU A 117 2.33 34.56 3.05
CA LEU A 117 3.59 33.79 3.06
C LEU A 117 3.35 32.27 3.20
N MET A 118 2.21 31.88 3.79
CA MET A 118 1.82 30.47 3.95
C MET A 118 1.35 29.87 2.62
N GLU A 119 0.80 30.68 1.72
CA GLU A 119 0.34 30.27 0.40
C GLU A 119 1.50 29.76 -0.49
N ARG A 120 2.65 30.45 -0.48
CA ARG A 120 3.85 30.01 -1.23
C ARG A 120 4.51 28.77 -0.63
N SER A 121 4.58 28.67 0.70
CA SER A 121 5.15 27.48 1.37
C SER A 121 4.27 26.26 1.14
N LYS A 122 2.94 26.37 1.34
CA LYS A 122 2.00 25.28 1.13
C LYS A 122 1.88 24.87 -0.33
N MET A 123 1.99 25.80 -1.28
CA MET A 123 1.99 25.46 -2.70
C MET A 123 3.28 24.70 -3.09
N ASN A 124 4.41 25.01 -2.45
CA ASN A 124 5.62 24.20 -2.54
C ASN A 124 5.41 22.81 -1.88
N ASP A 125 4.72 22.74 -0.75
CA ASP A 125 4.36 21.47 -0.10
C ASP A 125 3.41 20.62 -0.95
N VAL A 126 2.46 21.21 -1.68
CA VAL A 126 1.59 20.52 -2.67
C VAL A 126 2.39 20.02 -3.87
N LEU A 127 3.38 20.77 -4.34
CA LEU A 127 4.32 20.31 -5.36
C LEU A 127 5.22 19.19 -4.82
N HIS A 128 5.66 19.26 -3.55
CA HIS A 128 6.34 18.18 -2.84
C HIS A 128 5.45 16.96 -2.60
N ILE A 129 4.14 17.13 -2.38
CA ILE A 129 3.15 16.05 -2.26
C ILE A 129 3.12 15.22 -3.55
N ASN A 130 3.31 15.84 -4.71
CA ASN A 130 3.40 15.07 -5.96
C ASN A 130 4.62 14.15 -5.97
N ASN A 131 5.77 14.63 -5.49
CA ASN A 131 6.99 13.84 -5.35
C ASN A 131 6.86 12.77 -4.25
N TYR A 132 6.17 13.08 -3.15
CA TYR A 132 5.89 12.18 -2.02
C TYR A 132 4.96 11.02 -2.41
N ARG A 133 3.95 11.27 -3.24
CA ARG A 133 3.07 10.22 -3.79
C ARG A 133 3.86 9.18 -4.58
N TRP A 134 4.75 9.61 -5.46
CA TRP A 134 5.61 8.68 -6.20
C TRP A 134 6.63 7.98 -5.29
N GLN A 135 7.24 8.69 -4.34
CA GLN A 135 8.17 8.10 -3.36
C GLN A 135 7.50 6.98 -2.56
N SER A 136 6.26 7.19 -2.11
CA SER A 136 5.50 6.17 -1.38
C SER A 136 5.15 4.96 -2.25
N ALA A 137 4.80 5.15 -3.53
CA ALA A 137 4.57 4.07 -4.47
C ALA A 137 5.84 3.23 -4.72
N PHE A 138 6.99 3.88 -4.90
CA PHE A 138 8.28 3.20 -5.03
C PHE A 138 8.70 2.49 -3.74
N GLY A 139 8.44 3.08 -2.57
CA GLY A 139 8.66 2.45 -1.27
C GLY A 139 7.81 1.18 -1.08
N LEU A 140 6.50 1.25 -1.38
CA LEU A 140 5.60 0.10 -1.34
C LEU A 140 6.05 -1.00 -2.31
N PHE A 141 6.48 -0.62 -3.51
CA PHE A 141 6.97 -1.55 -4.50
C PHE A 141 8.25 -2.27 -4.02
N GLY A 142 9.22 -1.52 -3.50
CA GLY A 142 10.45 -2.06 -2.90
C GLY A 142 10.16 -3.04 -1.77
N PHE A 143 9.23 -2.68 -0.88
CA PHE A 143 8.77 -3.55 0.19
C PHE A 143 8.08 -4.83 -0.33
N GLY A 144 7.25 -4.70 -1.36
CA GLY A 144 6.61 -5.81 -2.05
C GLY A 144 7.61 -6.80 -2.66
N ILE A 145 8.75 -6.33 -3.18
CA ILE A 145 9.83 -7.20 -3.66
C ILE A 145 10.37 -8.07 -2.53
N VAL A 146 10.66 -7.49 -1.36
CA VAL A 146 11.18 -8.22 -0.20
C VAL A 146 10.17 -9.27 0.28
N ILE A 147 8.89 -8.90 0.41
CA ILE A 147 7.83 -9.84 0.78
C ILE A 147 7.72 -10.96 -0.26
N SER A 148 7.84 -10.65 -1.54
CA SER A 148 7.76 -11.63 -2.63
C SER A 148 8.84 -12.70 -2.51
N VAL A 149 10.07 -12.32 -2.18
CA VAL A 149 11.18 -13.26 -1.94
C VAL A 149 10.84 -14.22 -0.80
N ILE A 150 10.41 -13.66 0.34
CA ILE A 150 10.09 -14.41 1.56
C ILE A 150 8.89 -15.34 1.31
N ALA A 151 7.79 -14.82 0.76
CA ALA A 151 6.58 -15.58 0.52
C ALA A 151 6.82 -16.70 -0.51
N ALA A 152 7.59 -16.44 -1.57
CA ALA A 152 7.97 -17.47 -2.55
C ALA A 152 8.80 -18.59 -1.91
N PHE A 153 9.68 -18.26 -0.96
CA PHE A 153 10.45 -19.26 -0.22
C PHE A 153 9.57 -20.21 0.58
N PHE A 154 8.52 -19.71 1.25
CA PHE A 154 7.61 -20.54 2.04
C PHE A 154 6.60 -21.32 1.18
N VAL A 155 6.18 -20.78 0.04
CA VAL A 155 5.15 -21.40 -0.81
C VAL A 155 5.75 -22.36 -1.85
N ARG A 156 7.07 -22.36 -2.07
CA ARG A 156 7.71 -23.31 -2.99
C ARG A 156 7.36 -24.75 -2.60
N LYS A 157 7.01 -25.56 -3.60
CA LYS A 157 6.78 -27.00 -3.44
C LYS A 157 7.24 -27.68 -4.72
N LYS A 158 8.28 -28.51 -4.58
CA LYS A 158 8.82 -29.34 -5.66
C LYS A 158 7.87 -30.52 -5.91
#